data_AF-X1T8H4-F1
#
_entry.id   AF-X1T8H4-F1
#
_cell.length_a   1.000
_cell.length_b   1.000
_cell.length_c   1.000
_cell.angle_alpha   90.00
_cell.angle_beta   90.00
_cell.angle_gamma   90.00
#
_symmetry.space_group_name_H-M   'P 1'
#
loop_
_entity.id
_entity.type
_entity.pdbx_description
1 polymer ?
#
loop_
_entity_poly.entity_id
_entity_poly.type
_entity_poly.pdbx_seq_one_letter_code
_entity_poly.pdbx_strand_id
1 'polypeptide(L)'
;MNEIRMVDLLGQYRKIKPEIDQSIQQVIESTAFINGPEVKSFQKDLENYLGIKHVITCGNGTDALQISLMALGLKPGDEIITTDFTFIA
;
A
#
# COMPACT_ATOMS: atom_id res chain seq x y z
N MET A 1 -27.98 8.93 -19.24
CA MET A 1 -26.62 8.60 -19.72
C MET A 1 -25.73 8.58 -18.49
N ASN A 2 -25.03 7.48 -18.21
CA ASN A 2 -24.14 7.45 -17.06
C ASN A 2 -22.89 8.29 -17.38
N GLU A 3 -22.41 9.05 -16.41
CA GLU A 3 -21.16 9.82 -16.50
C GLU A 3 -19.98 8.85 -16.70
N ILE A 4 -19.20 9.05 -17.75
CA ILE A 4 -17.99 8.24 -18.00
C ILE A 4 -16.84 8.88 -17.22
N ARG A 5 -16.38 8.16 -16.18
CA ARG A 5 -15.26 8.58 -15.34
C ARG A 5 -13.97 7.94 -15.84
N MET A 6 -12.86 8.69 -15.79
CA MET A 6 -11.52 8.17 -16.12
C MET A 6 -11.15 6.96 -15.25
N VAL A 7 -11.56 6.96 -13.97
CA VAL A 7 -11.45 5.82 -13.05
C VAL A 7 -12.74 5.72 -12.23
N ASP A 8 -13.44 4.59 -12.32
CA ASP A 8 -14.71 4.36 -11.61
C ASP A 8 -14.52 3.58 -10.29
N LEU A 9 -14.13 4.31 -9.25
CA LEU A 9 -13.95 3.75 -7.90
C LEU A 9 -15.27 3.33 -7.25
N LEU A 10 -16.38 4.02 -7.57
CA LEU A 10 -17.68 3.72 -7.00
C LEU A 10 -18.23 2.40 -7.54
N GLY A 11 -18.10 2.17 -8.85
CA GLY A 11 -18.45 0.90 -9.47
C GLY A 11 -17.60 -0.26 -8.94
N GLN A 12 -16.31 -0.04 -8.70
CA GLN A 12 -15.45 -1.04 -8.06
C GLN A 12 -15.94 -1.37 -6.64
N TYR A 13 -16.11 -0.36 -5.78
CA TYR A 13 -16.61 -0.57 -4.42
C TYR A 13 -17.93 -1.34 -4.40
N ARG A 14 -18.89 -0.97 -5.24
CA ARG A 14 -20.20 -1.66 -5.31
C ARG A 14 -20.09 -3.15 -5.65
N LYS A 15 -19.09 -3.57 -6.45
CA LYS A 15 -18.88 -4.98 -6.81
C LYS A 15 -18.39 -5.83 -5.64
N ILE A 16 -17.61 -5.25 -4.73
CA ILE A 16 -16.99 -5.96 -3.59
C ILE A 16 -17.46 -5.40 -2.23
N LYS A 17 -18.61 -4.70 -2.23
CA LYS A 17 -19.15 -4.01 -1.05
C LYS A 17 -19.35 -4.93 0.15
N PRO A 18 -19.93 -6.14 0.02
CA PRO A 18 -20.13 -7.03 1.17
C PRO A 18 -18.81 -7.37 1.88
N GLU A 19 -17.75 -7.63 1.12
CA GLU A 19 -16.43 -7.96 1.65
C GLU A 19 -15.78 -6.76 2.35
N ILE A 20 -15.76 -5.59 1.70
CA ILE A 20 -15.19 -4.36 2.27
C ILE A 20 -15.90 -3.96 3.56
N ASP A 21 -17.24 -3.91 3.55
CA ASP A 21 -18.01 -3.47 4.70
C ASP A 21 -17.82 -4.41 5.89
N GLN A 22 -17.76 -5.72 5.64
CA GLN A 22 -17.49 -6.72 6.67
C GLN A 22 -16.10 -6.55 7.28
N SER A 23 -15.05 -6.41 6.46
CA SER A 23 -13.68 -6.21 6.97
C SER A 23 -13.54 -4.91 7.76
N ILE A 24 -14.16 -3.81 7.30
CA ILE A 24 -14.16 -2.54 8.04
C ILE A 24 -14.81 -2.73 9.42
N GLN A 25 -15.97 -3.39 9.47
CA GLN A 25 -16.68 -3.63 10.72
C GLN A 25 -15.84 -4.47 11.71
N GLN A 26 -15.16 -5.51 11.22
CA GLN A 26 -14.26 -6.35 12.05
C GLN A 26 -13.10 -5.55 12.66
N VAL A 27 -12.49 -4.63 11.91
CA VAL A 27 -11.42 -3.76 12.43
C VAL A 27 -11.96 -2.81 13.50
N ILE A 28 -13.15 -2.24 13.30
CA ILE A 28 -13.82 -1.38 14.28
C ILE A 28 -14.12 -2.15 15.57
N GLU A 29 -14.69 -3.36 15.46
CA GLU A 29 -15.03 -4.21 16.61
C GLU A 29 -13.80 -4.64 17.41
N SER A 30 -12.69 -4.95 16.73
CA SER A 30 -11.44 -5.34 17.38
C SER A 30 -10.64 -4.17 17.94
N THR A 31 -10.94 -2.93 17.52
CA THR A 31 -10.18 -1.70 17.85
C THR A 31 -8.69 -1.74 17.48
N ALA A 32 -8.29 -2.69 16.64
CA ALA A 32 -6.90 -2.93 16.26
C ALA A 32 -6.46 -2.02 15.10
N PHE A 33 -6.53 -0.70 15.30
CA PHE A 33 -6.37 0.28 14.22
C PHE A 33 -4.94 0.45 13.70
N ILE A 34 -3.93 0.09 14.49
CA ILE A 34 -2.52 0.27 14.13
C ILE A 34 -1.81 -1.07 14.21
N ASN A 35 -1.20 -1.49 13.09
CA ASN A 35 -0.39 -2.71 12.99
C ASN A 35 -1.08 -3.99 13.52
N GLY A 36 -2.41 -4.07 13.31
CA GLY A 36 -3.25 -5.18 13.75
C GLY A 36 -3.13 -6.45 12.89
N PRO A 37 -3.96 -7.47 13.16
CA PRO A 37 -3.95 -8.74 12.42
C PRO A 37 -4.11 -8.58 10.90
N GLU A 38 -4.99 -7.66 10.46
CA GLU A 38 -5.22 -7.39 9.03
C GLU A 38 -3.96 -6.91 8.31
N VAL A 39 -3.13 -6.09 8.95
CA VAL A 39 -1.84 -5.64 8.37
C VAL A 39 -0.90 -6.82 8.18
N LYS A 40 -0.84 -7.73 9.16
CA LYS A 40 0.01 -8.93 9.10
C LYS A 40 -0.46 -9.92 8.04
N SER A 41 -1.78 -10.10 7.90
CA SER A 41 -2.35 -10.93 6.83
C SER A 41 -2.01 -10.33 5.47
N PHE A 42 -2.24 -9.02 5.29
CA PHE A 42 -1.91 -8.32 4.05
C PHE A 42 -0.42 -8.44 3.69
N GLN A 43 0.48 -8.27 4.66
CA GLN A 43 1.91 -8.52 4.44
C GLN A 43 2.17 -9.93 3.92
N LYS A 44 1.55 -10.95 4.55
CA LYS A 44 1.74 -12.35 4.15
C LYS A 44 1.17 -12.65 2.77
N ASP A 45 -0.01 -12.13 2.48
CA ASP A 45 -0.65 -12.27 1.18
C ASP A 45 0.18 -11.61 0.08
N LEU A 46 0.77 -10.44 0.36
CA LEU A 46 1.62 -9.74 -0.59
C LEU A 46 2.98 -10.42 -0.78
N GLU A 47 3.59 -10.99 0.28
CA GLU A 47 4.79 -11.84 0.17
C GLU A 47 4.53 -13.01 -0.80
N ASN A 48 3.39 -13.69 -0.62
CA ASN A 48 3.01 -14.83 -1.44
C ASN A 48 2.69 -14.40 -2.89
N TYR A 49 1.98 -13.28 -3.07
CA TYR A 49 1.61 -12.74 -4.38
C TYR A 49 2.84 -12.31 -5.20
N LEU A 50 3.80 -11.64 -4.57
CA LEU A 50 5.03 -11.17 -5.22
C LEU A 50 6.12 -12.25 -5.32
N GLY A 51 5.98 -13.37 -4.60
CA GLY A 51 7.00 -14.42 -4.53
C GLY A 51 8.29 -13.97 -3.83
N ILE A 52 8.19 -13.04 -2.87
CA ILE A 52 9.34 -12.50 -2.12
C ILE A 52 9.30 -12.92 -0.65
N LYS A 53 10.46 -12.88 0.01
CA LYS A 53 10.60 -13.33 1.39
C LYS A 53 9.99 -12.37 2.43
N HIS A 54 10.00 -11.07 2.13
CA HIS A 54 9.65 -10.03 3.10
C HIS A 54 8.85 -8.90 2.46
N VAL A 55 7.75 -8.51 3.11
CA VAL A 55 7.01 -7.28 2.82
C VAL A 55 6.96 -6.43 4.10
N ILE A 56 7.29 -5.13 3.97
CA ILE A 56 7.14 -4.16 5.05
C ILE A 56 6.12 -3.10 4.59
N THR A 57 4.97 -3.04 5.24
CA THR A 57 3.93 -2.04 4.94
C THR A 57 4.30 -0.68 5.53
N CYS A 58 4.03 0.39 4.81
CA CYS A 58 4.21 1.77 5.24
C CYS A 58 3.07 2.65 4.70
N GLY A 59 3.10 3.95 5.00
CA GLY A 59 1.97 4.85 4.76
C GLY A 59 1.68 5.14 3.29
N ASN A 60 2.71 5.18 2.43
CA ASN A 60 2.59 5.48 1.00
C ASN A 60 3.86 5.06 0.22
N GLY A 61 3.86 5.27 -1.11
CA GLY A 61 4.99 4.92 -1.98
C GLY A 61 6.24 5.78 -1.80
N THR A 62 6.10 7.06 -1.45
CA THR A 62 7.24 7.95 -1.15
C THR A 62 7.95 7.49 0.13
N ASP A 63 7.19 7.18 1.19
CA ASP A 63 7.74 6.59 2.43
C ASP A 63 8.48 5.28 2.12
N ALA A 64 7.93 4.43 1.25
CA ALA A 64 8.55 3.16 0.88
C ALA A 64 9.95 3.37 0.25
N LEU A 65 10.07 4.33 -0.68
CA LEU A 65 11.34 4.70 -1.28
C LEU A 65 12.29 5.28 -0.23
N GLN A 66 11.82 6.24 0.56
CA GLN A 66 12.62 6.90 1.59
C GLN A 66 13.17 5.91 2.62
N ILE A 67 12.33 5.03 3.18
CA ILE A 67 12.73 4.00 4.15
C ILE A 67 13.77 3.06 3.54
N SER A 68 13.58 2.66 2.28
CA SER A 68 14.53 1.79 1.57
C SER A 68 15.89 2.46 1.43
N LEU A 69 15.93 3.75 1.07
CA LEU A 69 17.18 4.52 0.96
C LEU A 69 17.84 4.77 2.32
N MET A 70 17.05 5.03 3.37
CA MET A 70 17.55 5.15 4.75
C MET A 70 18.21 3.85 5.21
N ALA A 71 17.63 2.69 4.87
CA ALA A 71 18.19 1.39 5.20
C ALA A 71 19.52 1.09 4.50
N LEU A 72 19.76 1.67 3.32
CA LEU A 72 21.06 1.56 2.61
C LEU A 72 22.18 2.41 3.24
N GLY A 73 21.85 3.34 4.16
CA GLY A 73 22.84 4.07 4.94
C GLY A 73 23.59 5.17 4.20
N LEU A 74 22.98 5.73 3.14
CA LEU A 74 23.56 6.78 2.29
C LEU A 74 24.09 7.99 3.10
N LYS A 75 25.09 8.66 2.54
CA LYS A 75 25.79 9.81 3.13
C LYS A 75 25.68 11.04 2.24
N PRO A 76 25.85 12.25 2.80
CA PRO A 76 26.00 13.46 2.00
C PRO A 76 27.12 13.28 0.97
N GLY A 77 26.80 13.50 -0.31
CA GLY A 77 27.70 13.27 -1.44
C GLY A 77 27.42 11.98 -2.23
N ASP A 78 26.58 11.08 -1.71
CA ASP A 78 26.12 9.92 -2.49
C ASP A 78 25.10 10.34 -3.55
N GLU A 79 25.11 9.65 -4.68
CA GLU A 79 24.22 9.89 -5.81
C GLU A 79 23.31 8.68 -6.05
N ILE A 80 22.07 8.95 -6.46
CA ILE A 80 21.09 7.92 -6.85
C ILE A 80 20.68 8.20 -8.29
N ILE A 81 20.91 7.22 -9.16
CA ILE A 81 20.43 7.30 -10.55
C ILE A 81 18.91 7.09 -10.55
N THR A 82 18.20 8.02 -11.19
CA THR A 82 16.76 7.94 -11.44
C THR A 82 16.47 8.01 -12.94
N THR A 83 15.19 7.97 -13.32
CA THR A 83 14.75 8.19 -14.70
C THR A 83 14.38 9.65 -14.91
N ASP A 84 14.63 10.19 -16.10
CA ASP A 84 14.32 11.58 -16.47
C ASP A 84 12.80 11.83 -16.57
N PHE A 85 12.02 10.78 -16.85
CA PHE A 85 10.55 10.83 -16.92
C PHE A 85 9.89 9.86 -15.93
N THR A 86 9.48 10.39 -14.77
CA THR A 86 8.70 9.68 -13.73
C THR A 86 7.90 10.68 -12.89
N PHE A 87 7.07 10.18 -11.96
CA PHE A 87 6.42 10.99 -10.93
C PHE A 87 7.45 11.52 -9.93
N ILE A 88 7.21 12.70 -9.35
CA ILE A 88 8.06 13.27 -8.31
C ILE A 88 8.00 12.41 -7.05
N ALA A 89 9.17 12.02 -6.54
CA ALA A 89 9.32 11.22 -5.34
C ALA A 89 10.24 11.93 -4.36
#